data_AF-A0A328A7Q3-F1
#
_entry.id   AF-A0A328A7Q3-F1
#
_cell.length_a   1.000
_cell.length_b   1.000
_cell.length_c   1.000
_cell.angle_alpha   90.00
_cell.angle_beta   90.00
_cell.angle_gamma   90.00
#
_symmetry.space_group_name_H-M   'P 1'
#
loop_
_entity.id
_entity.type
_entity.pdbx_description
1 polymer ?
#
loop_
_entity_poly.entity_id
_entity_poly.type
_entity_poly.pdbx_seq_one_letter_code
_entity_poly.pdbx_strand_id
1 'polypeptide(L)'
;MMLKIILIAIFILLFIMSGPIIKWVLSAMSETKTKQSDNVGLMIGYIERLLILMFIAFGEYTAIGLVIASKSILRFNDLKDDKPNNNLEKIDKTSEYILLGTMLSLLIGVVLGLILRNLLLMK
;
A
#
# COMPACT_ATOMS: atom_id res chain seq x y z
N MET A 1 -5.14 -28.45 -13.23
CA MET A 1 -3.81 -27.85 -13.45
C MET A 1 -3.88 -26.54 -14.24
N MET A 2 -4.48 -26.53 -15.44
CA MET A 2 -4.58 -25.34 -16.29
C MET A 2 -5.31 -24.15 -15.63
N LEU A 3 -6.41 -24.40 -14.91
CA LEU A 3 -7.15 -23.36 -14.17
C LEU A 3 -6.31 -22.67 -13.06
N LYS A 4 -5.50 -23.44 -12.32
CA LYS A 4 -4.63 -22.89 -11.26
C LYS A 4 -3.56 -21.98 -11.86
N ILE A 5 -2.99 -22.34 -13.01
CA ILE A 5 -2.01 -21.51 -13.73
C ILE A 5 -2.63 -20.17 -14.15
N ILE A 6 -3.85 -20.21 -14.69
CA ILE A 6 -4.58 -18.99 -15.08
C ILE A 6 -4.84 -18.10 -13.87
N LEU A 7 -5.28 -18.67 -12.74
CA LEU A 7 -5.52 -17.92 -11.51
C LEU A 7 -4.24 -17.29 -10.94
N ILE A 8 -3.10 -18.00 -10.98
CA ILE A 8 -1.80 -17.48 -10.56
C ILE A 8 -1.37 -16.32 -11.48
N ALA A 9 -1.55 -16.44 -12.79
CA ALA A 9 -1.22 -15.38 -13.74
C ALA A 9 -2.04 -14.11 -13.49
N ILE A 10 -3.35 -14.26 -13.26
CA ILE A 10 -4.25 -13.15 -12.89
C ILE A 10 -3.80 -12.52 -11.58
N PHE A 11 -3.44 -13.32 -10.58
CA PHE A 11 -2.96 -12.84 -9.29
C PHE A 11 -1.70 -11.98 -9.42
N ILE A 12 -0.71 -12.44 -10.18
CA ILE A 12 0.54 -11.70 -10.44
C ILE A 12 0.23 -10.38 -11.15
N LEU A 13 -0.66 -10.40 -12.14
CA LEU A 13 -1.09 -9.20 -12.84
C LEU A 13 -1.73 -8.18 -11.88
N LEU A 14 -2.66 -8.61 -11.02
CA LEU A 14 -3.29 -7.75 -10.01
C LEU A 14 -2.27 -7.17 -9.02
N PHE A 15 -1.27 -7.96 -8.61
CA PHE A 15 -0.21 -7.49 -7.75
C PHE A 15 0.63 -6.39 -8.42
N ILE A 16 1.05 -6.57 -9.67
CA ILE A 16 1.83 -5.56 -10.41
C ILE A 16 0.99 -4.31 -10.69
N MET A 17 -0.31 -4.46 -10.96
CA MET A 17 -1.19 -3.31 -11.23
C MET A 17 -1.56 -2.52 -9.96
N SER A 18 -1.42 -3.10 -8.77
CA SER A 18 -1.79 -2.43 -7.51
C SER A 18 -1.09 -1.08 -7.31
N GLY A 19 0.19 -0.95 -7.64
CA GLY A 19 0.94 0.30 -7.47
C GLY A 19 0.45 1.42 -8.39
N PRO A 20 0.43 1.23 -9.73
CA PRO A 20 -0.11 2.19 -10.67
C PRO A 20 -1.56 2.58 -10.39
N ILE A 21 -2.40 1.65 -9.97
CA ILE A 21 -3.80 1.93 -9.59
C ILE A 21 -3.86 2.91 -8.41
N ILE A 22 -3.12 2.65 -7.33
CA ILE A 22 -3.09 3.55 -6.16
C ILE A 22 -2.59 4.93 -6.58
N LYS A 23 -1.53 5.00 -7.38
CA LYS A 23 -1.00 6.26 -7.89
C LYS A 23 -2.03 7.02 -8.72
N TRP A 24 -2.73 6.32 -9.61
CA TRP A 24 -3.78 6.89 -10.44
C TRP A 24 -4.94 7.43 -9.59
N VAL A 25 -5.45 6.65 -8.65
CA VAL A 25 -6.50 7.06 -7.70
C VAL A 25 -6.10 8.31 -6.93
N LEU A 26 -4.88 8.34 -6.38
CA LEU A 26 -4.37 9.51 -5.65
C LEU A 26 -4.21 10.74 -6.57
N SER A 27 -3.71 10.54 -7.79
CA SER A 27 -3.52 11.63 -8.75
C SER A 27 -4.83 12.22 -9.28
N ALA A 28 -5.91 11.43 -9.31
CA ALA A 28 -7.24 11.89 -9.69
C ALA A 28 -7.87 12.78 -8.61
N MET A 29 -7.44 12.64 -7.35
CA MET A 29 -7.95 13.41 -6.22
C MET A 29 -7.05 14.61 -5.88
N SER A 30 -5.74 14.54 -6.14
CA SER A 30 -4.79 15.60 -5.82
C SER A 30 -4.77 16.73 -6.86
N GLU A 31 -5.16 17.94 -6.45
CA GLU A 31 -4.99 19.17 -7.26
C GLU A 31 -3.52 19.62 -7.35
N THR A 32 -2.66 19.14 -6.45
CA THR A 32 -1.23 19.49 -6.41
C THR A 32 -0.39 18.37 -7.01
N LYS A 33 0.45 18.69 -8.01
CA LYS A 33 1.49 17.77 -8.51
C LYS A 33 2.56 17.62 -7.43
N THR A 34 2.41 16.65 -6.54
CA THR A 34 3.43 16.26 -5.56
C THR A 34 4.68 15.82 -6.31
N LYS A 35 5.76 16.61 -6.24
CA LYS A 35 6.98 16.42 -7.04
C LYS A 35 8.02 15.49 -6.40
N GLN A 36 7.84 15.07 -5.15
CA GLN A 36 8.96 14.55 -4.36
C GLN A 36 8.78 13.05 -4.04
N SER A 37 9.53 12.21 -4.76
CA SER A 37 9.78 10.77 -4.48
C SER A 37 8.77 9.70 -4.94
N ASP A 38 7.98 9.95 -6.00
CA ASP A 38 6.98 9.01 -6.56
C ASP A 38 7.43 7.53 -6.67
N ASN A 39 8.69 7.26 -6.99
CA ASN A 39 9.18 5.88 -7.16
C ASN A 39 9.54 5.19 -5.83
N VAL A 40 10.03 5.94 -4.83
CA VAL A 40 10.43 5.36 -3.53
C VAL A 40 9.19 4.96 -2.74
N GLY A 41 8.19 5.84 -2.63
CA GLY A 41 6.93 5.52 -1.97
C GLY A 41 6.19 4.35 -2.63
N LEU A 42 6.24 4.27 -3.96
CA LEU A 42 5.66 3.17 -4.73
C LEU A 42 6.39 1.84 -4.46
N MET A 43 7.73 1.85 -4.35
CA MET A 43 8.51 0.66 -4.01
C MET A 43 8.30 0.22 -2.56
N ILE A 44 8.25 1.17 -1.61
CA ILE A 44 7.87 0.88 -0.20
C ILE A 44 6.50 0.19 -0.18
N GLY A 45 5.52 0.70 -0.94
CA GLY A 45 4.20 0.09 -1.03
C GLY A 45 4.22 -1.36 -1.54
N TYR A 46 5.08 -1.70 -2.51
CA TYR A 46 5.22 -3.08 -2.97
C TYR A 46 5.82 -4.00 -1.91
N ILE A 47 6.86 -3.55 -1.20
CA ILE A 47 7.50 -4.33 -0.14
C ILE A 47 6.49 -4.60 0.99
N GLU A 48 5.72 -3.58 1.37
CA GLU A 48 4.71 -3.70 2.41
C GLU A 48 3.59 -4.69 2.02
N ARG A 49 3.09 -4.61 0.79
CA ARG A 49 2.10 -5.58 0.28
C ARG A 49 2.68 -6.99 0.25
N LEU A 50 3.95 -7.16 -0.14
CA LEU A 50 4.61 -8.46 -0.14
C LEU A 50 4.73 -9.05 1.28
N LEU A 51 5.07 -8.23 2.28
CA LEU A 51 5.07 -8.63 3.69
C LEU A 51 3.67 -9.07 4.15
N ILE A 52 2.64 -8.30 3.83
CA ILE A 52 1.24 -8.64 4.16
C ILE A 52 0.84 -9.97 3.50
N LEU A 53 1.19 -10.17 2.23
CA LEU A 53 0.95 -11.42 1.51
C LEU A 53 1.59 -12.61 2.23
N MET A 54 2.87 -12.49 2.61
CA MET A 54 3.59 -13.54 3.35
C MET A 54 2.90 -13.84 4.67
N PHE A 55 2.59 -12.82 5.48
CA PHE A 55 1.95 -13.04 6.77
C PHE A 55 0.57 -13.69 6.65
N ILE A 56 -0.26 -13.27 5.69
CA ILE A 56 -1.56 -13.92 5.46
C ILE A 56 -1.38 -15.36 4.98
N ALA A 57 -0.42 -15.63 4.09
CA ALA A 57 -0.14 -16.98 3.62
C ALA A 57 0.27 -17.93 4.77
N PHE A 58 1.05 -17.44 5.74
CA PHE A 58 1.44 -18.18 6.94
C PHE A 58 0.39 -18.15 8.07
N GLY A 59 -0.67 -17.34 7.96
CA GLY A 59 -1.71 -17.20 8.99
C GLY A 59 -1.35 -16.25 10.14
N GLU A 60 -0.29 -15.46 10.00
CA GLU A 60 0.26 -14.56 11.01
C GLU A 60 -0.38 -13.16 10.95
N TYR A 61 -1.68 -13.06 11.22
CA TYR A 61 -2.41 -11.79 11.13
C TYR A 61 -1.90 -10.70 12.09
N THR A 62 -1.35 -11.08 13.24
CA THR A 62 -0.77 -10.16 14.22
C THR A 62 0.44 -9.42 13.65
N ALA A 63 1.26 -10.08 12.83
CA ALA A 63 2.46 -9.49 12.23
C ALA A 63 2.11 -8.37 11.23
N ILE A 64 0.93 -8.40 10.62
CA ILE A 64 0.41 -7.32 9.78
C ILE A 64 0.26 -6.03 10.60
N GLY A 65 -0.21 -6.13 11.85
CA GLY A 65 -0.33 -5.00 12.77
C GLY A 65 1.01 -4.31 13.04
N LEU A 66 2.11 -5.07 13.12
CA LEU A 66 3.45 -4.52 13.31
C LEU A 66 3.93 -3.74 12.08
N VAL A 67 3.63 -4.24 10.87
CA VAL A 67 3.95 -3.53 9.62
C VAL A 67 3.23 -2.18 9.60
N ILE A 68 1.93 -2.17 9.88
CA ILE A 68 1.12 -0.96 9.91
C ILE A 68 1.63 0.03 10.97
N ALA A 69 1.93 -0.46 12.17
CA ALA A 69 2.44 0.35 13.27
C ALA A 69 3.77 1.03 12.92
N SER A 70 4.72 0.27 12.34
CA SER A 70 6.02 0.82 11.94
C SER A 70 5.88 1.94 10.90
N LYS A 71 5.00 1.77 9.91
CA LYS A 71 4.73 2.81 8.90
C LYS A 71 4.09 4.06 9.51
N SER A 72 3.18 3.89 10.47
CA SER A 72 2.58 5.03 11.17
C SER A 72 3.61 5.82 11.97
N ILE A 73 4.54 5.15 12.66
CA ILE A 73 5.59 5.79 13.46
C ILE A 73 6.50 6.65 12.58
N LEU A 74 6.96 6.10 11.44
CA LEU A 74 7.82 6.84 10.50
C LEU A 74 7.13 8.11 9.99
N ARG A 75 5.83 8.00 9.69
CA ARG A 75 5.04 9.14 9.22
C ARG A 75 4.79 10.20 10.30
N PHE A 76 4.64 9.81 11.57
CA PHE A 76 4.55 10.77 12.67
C PHE A 76 5.84 11.59 12.84
N ASN A 77 7.00 11.05 12.44
CA ASN A 77 8.25 11.78 12.46
C ASN A 77 8.32 12.84 11.35
N ASP A 78 7.91 12.47 10.12
CA ASP A 78 7.89 13.41 8.98
C ASP A 78 6.97 14.62 9.25
N LEU A 79 5.82 14.41 9.91
CA LEU A 79 4.89 15.48 10.27
C LEU A 79 5.42 16.43 11.36
N LYS A 80 6.46 16.05 12.12
CA LYS A 80 7.07 16.91 13.14
C LYS A 80 8.15 17.84 12.60
N ASP A 81 8.81 17.46 11.50
CA ASP A 81 9.91 18.23 10.91
C ASP A 81 9.42 19.35 9.96
N ASP A 82 8.16 19.27 9.50
CA ASP A 82 7.49 20.32 8.71
C ASP A 82 7.00 21.48 9.59
N LYS A 83 7.93 22.34 10.04
CA LYS A 83 7.60 23.61 10.71
C LYS A 83 6.82 24.57 9.80
N PRO A 84 5.96 25.45 10.35
CA PRO A 84 4.98 26.22 9.59
C PRO A 84 5.64 27.42 8.89
N ASN A 85 6.28 27.19 7.75
CA ASN A 85 6.59 28.25 6.80
C ASN A 85 5.33 28.54 5.96
N ASN A 86 4.43 29.35 6.52
CA ASN A 86 3.45 30.19 5.80
C ASN A 86 2.50 29.49 4.80
N ASN A 87 2.36 28.17 4.85
CA ASN A 87 1.57 27.36 3.91
C ASN A 87 0.70 26.32 4.65
N LEU A 88 -0.01 26.73 5.72
CA LEU A 88 -0.81 25.82 6.54
C LEU A 88 -1.81 24.98 5.72
N GLU A 89 -2.40 25.53 4.66
CA GLU A 89 -3.37 24.80 3.82
C GLU A 89 -2.74 23.68 2.96
N LYS A 90 -1.44 23.75 2.64
CA LYS A 90 -0.76 22.72 1.81
C LYS A 90 -0.31 21.51 2.62
N ILE A 91 -0.04 21.69 3.91
CA ILE A 91 0.47 20.62 4.79
C ILE A 91 -0.65 19.60 5.06
N ASP A 92 -1.87 20.06 5.35
CA ASP A 92 -3.02 19.21 5.67
C ASP A 92 -3.39 18.27 4.51
N LYS A 93 -3.49 18.81 3.28
CA LYS A 93 -3.81 18.03 2.09
C LYS A 93 -2.76 16.93 1.84
N THR A 94 -1.47 17.23 2.00
CA THR A 94 -0.39 16.26 1.73
C THR A 94 -0.43 15.09 2.71
N SER A 95 -0.70 15.35 3.99
CA SER A 95 -0.88 14.30 4.99
C SER A 95 -2.10 13.44 4.67
N GLU A 96 -3.25 14.03 4.33
CA GLU A 96 -4.46 13.27 3.97
C GLU A 96 -4.22 12.30 2.79
N TYR A 97 -3.55 12.73 1.73
CA TYR A 97 -3.23 11.87 0.58
C TYR A 97 -2.27 10.72 0.95
N ILE A 98 -1.29 10.96 1.81
CA ILE A 98 -0.38 9.89 2.28
C ILE A 98 -1.15 8.87 3.14
N LEU A 99 -2.13 9.32 3.93
CA LEU A 99 -3.00 8.42 4.70
C LEU A 99 -3.86 7.57 3.80
N LEU A 100 -4.54 8.20 2.86
CA LEU A 100 -5.38 7.55 1.88
C LEU A 100 -4.59 6.49 1.11
N GLY A 101 -3.41 6.85 0.61
CA GLY A 101 -2.54 5.94 -0.14
C GLY A 101 -2.08 4.74 0.68
N THR A 102 -1.76 4.96 1.97
CA THR A 102 -1.39 3.89 2.88
C THR A 102 -2.56 2.96 3.16
N MET A 103 -3.74 3.50 3.51
CA MET A 103 -4.95 2.70 3.77
C MET A 103 -5.38 1.89 2.53
N LEU A 104 -5.34 2.50 1.35
CA LEU A 104 -5.68 1.83 0.10
C LEU A 104 -4.69 0.70 -0.22
N SER A 105 -3.39 0.93 -0.01
CA SER A 105 -2.35 -0.10 -0.18
C SER A 105 -2.53 -1.28 0.77
N LEU A 106 -2.85 -1.01 2.05
CA LEU A 106 -3.10 -2.04 3.05
C LEU A 106 -4.31 -2.88 2.68
N LEU A 107 -5.42 -2.23 2.29
CA LEU A 107 -6.64 -2.92 1.86
C LEU A 107 -6.35 -3.86 0.68
N ILE A 108 -5.65 -3.38 -0.34
CA ILE A 108 -5.27 -4.19 -1.51
C ILE A 108 -4.35 -5.35 -1.10
N GLY A 109 -3.36 -5.10 -0.25
CA GLY A 109 -2.45 -6.14 0.25
C GLY A 109 -3.19 -7.26 0.99
N VAL A 110 -4.13 -6.90 1.87
CA VAL A 110 -4.95 -7.86 2.62
C VAL A 110 -5.85 -8.68 1.68
N VAL A 111 -6.56 -8.01 0.76
CA VAL A 111 -7.44 -8.69 -0.20
C VAL A 111 -6.66 -9.68 -1.06
N LEU A 112 -5.52 -9.26 -1.62
CA LEU A 112 -4.65 -10.15 -2.39
C LEU A 112 -4.13 -11.32 -1.53
N GLY A 113 -3.77 -11.08 -0.26
CA GLY A 113 -3.30 -12.14 0.63
C GLY A 113 -4.36 -13.19 0.91
N LEU A 114 -5.60 -12.78 1.11
CA LEU A 114 -6.72 -13.70 1.32
C LEU A 114 -7.01 -14.52 0.05
N ILE A 115 -6.97 -13.90 -1.13
CA ILE A 115 -7.10 -14.59 -2.42
C ILE A 115 -6.00 -15.64 -2.57
N LEU A 116 -4.74 -15.28 -2.30
CA LEU A 116 -3.59 -16.17 -2.36
C LEU A 116 -3.74 -17.36 -1.40
N ARG A 117 -4.14 -17.10 -0.15
CA ARG A 117 -4.34 -18.14 0.86
C ARG A 117 -5.45 -19.11 0.44
N ASN A 118 -6.56 -18.61 -0.08
CA ASN A 118 -7.64 -19.46 -0.59
C ASN A 118 -7.18 -20.31 -1.78
N LEU A 119 -6.41 -19.73 -2.70
CA LEU A 119 -5.84 -20.45 -3.85
C LEU A 119 -4.88 -21.58 -3.41
N LEU A 120 -4.07 -21.33 -2.37
CA LEU A 120 -3.15 -22.32 -1.80
C LEU A 120 -3.88 -23.48 -1.12
N LEU A 121 -4.99 -23.21 -0.43
CA LEU A 121 -5.80 -24.21 0.29
C LEU A 121 -6.73 -25.00 -0.63
N MET A 122 -6.97 -24.54 -1.85
CA MET A 122 -7.82 -25.21 -2.83
C MET A 122 -7.11 -26.47 -3.35
N LYS A 123 -7.62 -27.66 -2.97
CA LYS A 123 -7.15 -28.96 -3.48
C LYS A 123 -7.41 -29.09 -4.98
#